data_AF-A0A9E0VR47-F1
#
_entry.id   AF-A0A9E0VR47-F1
#
_cell.length_a   1.000
_cell.length_b   1.000
_cell.length_c   1.000
_cell.angle_alpha   90.00
_cell.angle_beta   90.00
_cell.angle_gamma   90.00
#
_symmetry.space_group_name_H-M   'P 1'
#
loop_
_entity.id
_entity.type
_entity.pdbx_description
1 polymer ?
#
loop_
_entity_poly.entity_id
_entity_poly.type
_entity_poly.pdbx_seq_one_letter_code
_entity_poly.pdbx_strand_id
1 'polypeptide(L)'
;MALKATIFKAELQVSDMDRSYFQTHPLTLARHPSETDERMMVRLLAFALNAHFSLNTSEALHFTKGLSSDDEPALWLKNLHGDIEHWIEVGLPDERRIRKGCNRANRVTIYAYGERSATIWWKKIENDLA
;
A
#
# COMPACT_ATOMS: atom_id res chain seq x y z
N MET A 1 -14.18 -10.60 -22.27
CA MET A 1 -12.95 -11.19 -21.67
C MET A 1 -12.27 -10.13 -20.83
N ALA A 2 -11.95 -10.42 -19.57
CA ALA A 2 -11.22 -9.47 -18.72
C ALA A 2 -9.78 -9.30 -19.27
N LEU A 3 -9.33 -8.05 -19.41
CA LEU A 3 -7.96 -7.74 -19.81
C LEU A 3 -6.99 -8.33 -18.77
N LYS A 4 -5.92 -9.00 -19.22
CA LYS A 4 -4.92 -9.61 -18.34
C LYS A 4 -4.04 -8.52 -17.71
N ALA A 5 -3.64 -8.72 -16.46
CA ALA A 5 -2.66 -7.85 -15.80
C ALA A 5 -1.30 -7.89 -16.52
N THR A 6 -0.60 -6.76 -16.53
CA THR A 6 0.79 -6.67 -16.99
C THR A 6 1.72 -6.94 -15.81
N ILE A 7 2.74 -7.78 -15.98
CA ILE A 7 3.71 -8.09 -14.92
C ILE A 7 4.93 -7.19 -15.08
N PHE A 8 5.30 -6.49 -14.02
CA PHE A 8 6.51 -5.71 -13.89
C PHE A 8 7.44 -6.36 -12.87
N LYS A 9 8.74 -6.33 -13.14
CA LYS A 9 9.78 -6.76 -12.20
C LYS A 9 10.61 -5.54 -11.82
N ALA A 10 10.88 -5.39 -10.53
CA ALA A 10 11.70 -4.30 -10.01
C ALA A 10 12.69 -4.87 -8.99
N GLU A 11 13.96 -4.54 -9.12
CA GLU A 11 14.94 -4.76 -8.07
C GLU A 11 15.07 -3.46 -7.30
N LEU A 12 14.57 -3.45 -6.05
CA LEU A 12 14.55 -2.25 -5.21
C LEU A 12 15.61 -2.37 -4.13
N GLN A 13 16.63 -1.53 -4.19
CA GLN A 13 17.62 -1.37 -3.12
C GLN A 13 17.19 -0.21 -2.22
N VAL A 14 16.90 -0.51 -0.96
CA VAL A 14 16.49 0.49 0.05
C VAL A 14 17.67 0.75 0.98
N SER A 15 18.05 2.01 1.10
CA SER A 15 19.04 2.52 2.06
C SER A 15 18.38 3.62 2.90
N ASP A 16 17.67 3.23 3.95
CA ASP A 16 16.99 4.12 4.89
C ASP A 16 17.89 4.32 6.12
N MET A 17 18.55 5.48 6.18
CA MET A 17 19.47 5.83 7.27
C MET A 17 18.75 6.09 8.58
N ASP A 18 17.55 6.67 8.53
CA ASP A 18 16.77 7.04 9.71
C ASP A 18 16.38 5.80 10.52
N ARG A 19 16.10 4.69 9.82
CA ARG A 19 15.68 3.41 10.42
C ARG A 19 16.76 2.34 10.39
N SER A 20 17.97 2.69 9.93
CA SER A 20 19.08 1.76 9.72
C SER A 20 18.68 0.52 8.91
N TYR A 21 17.89 0.71 7.85
CA TYR A 21 17.37 -0.36 7.01
C TYR A 21 18.05 -0.38 5.65
N PHE A 22 18.81 -1.45 5.40
CA PHE A 22 19.60 -1.65 4.19
C PHE A 22 19.28 -3.02 3.61
N GLN A 23 18.43 -3.08 2.59
CA GLN A 23 17.97 -4.34 2.00
C GLN A 23 17.73 -4.21 0.49
N THR A 24 17.89 -5.33 -0.21
CA THR A 24 17.55 -5.47 -1.63
C THR A 24 16.31 -6.35 -1.77
N HIS A 25 15.31 -5.85 -2.48
CA HIS A 25 14.04 -6.53 -2.70
C HIS A 25 13.82 -6.85 -4.18
N PRO A 26 13.81 -8.14 -4.55
CA PRO A 26 13.34 -8.57 -5.86
C PRO A 26 11.81 -8.59 -5.88
N LEU A 27 11.19 -7.56 -6.46
CA LEU A 27 9.74 -7.36 -6.47
C LEU A 27 9.14 -7.78 -7.80
N THR A 28 7.95 -8.39 -7.74
CA THR A 28 7.09 -8.67 -8.89
C THR A 28 5.74 -8.01 -8.67
N LEU A 29 5.38 -7.06 -9.54
CA LEU A 29 4.14 -6.30 -9.45
C LEU A 29 3.20 -6.70 -10.60
N ALA A 30 1.98 -7.09 -10.25
CA ALA A 30 0.90 -7.20 -11.22
C ALA A 30 0.17 -5.85 -11.32
N ARG A 31 0.16 -5.26 -12.52
CA ARG A 31 -0.58 -4.03 -12.83
C ARG A 31 -1.89 -4.38 -13.50
N HIS A 32 -3.01 -4.07 -12.85
CA HIS A 32 -4.32 -4.26 -13.45
C HIS A 32 -4.51 -3.30 -14.65
N PRO A 33 -5.28 -3.66 -15.69
CA PRO A 33 -5.50 -2.79 -16.86
C PRO A 33 -6.08 -1.41 -16.55
N SER A 34 -6.83 -1.27 -15.45
CA SER A 34 -7.34 0.03 -14.97
C SER A 34 -6.37 0.78 -14.05
N GLU A 35 -5.23 0.18 -13.71
CA GLU A 35 -4.20 0.82 -12.90
C GLU A 35 -3.23 1.60 -13.78
N THR A 36 -2.99 2.86 -13.41
CA THR A 36 -2.04 3.74 -14.09
C THR A 36 -0.61 3.45 -13.66
N ASP A 37 0.37 3.85 -14.48
CA ASP A 37 1.79 3.79 -14.10
C ASP A 37 2.07 4.59 -12.84
N GLU A 38 1.50 5.78 -12.71
CA GLU A 38 1.61 6.60 -11.50
C GLU A 38 1.17 5.82 -10.25
N ARG A 39 -0.02 5.20 -10.28
CA ARG A 39 -0.52 4.44 -9.14
C ARG A 39 0.38 3.25 -8.80
N MET A 40 0.87 2.52 -9.81
CA MET A 40 1.80 1.42 -9.61
C MET A 40 3.11 1.90 -8.96
N MET A 41 3.66 3.02 -9.42
CA MET A 41 4.88 3.60 -8.85
C MET A 41 4.66 4.14 -7.44
N VAL A 42 3.49 4.68 -7.12
CA VAL A 42 3.13 5.04 -5.73
C VAL A 42 3.04 3.80 -4.85
N ARG A 43 2.54 2.65 -5.34
CA ARG A 43 2.62 1.39 -4.58
C ARG A 43 4.06 0.96 -4.31
N LEU A 44 4.94 1.08 -5.31
CA LEU A 44 6.36 0.78 -5.15
C LEU A 44 7.05 1.71 -4.15
N LEU A 45 6.74 3.01 -4.19
CA LEU A 45 7.21 3.99 -3.21
C LEU A 45 6.69 3.68 -1.81
N ALA A 46 5.40 3.35 -1.68
CA ALA A 46 4.80 2.93 -0.42
C ALA A 46 5.47 1.67 0.14
N PHE A 47 5.86 0.72 -0.72
CA PHE A 47 6.68 -0.41 -0.30
C PHE A 47 8.01 0.08 0.31
N ALA A 48 8.77 0.90 -0.42
CA ALA A 48 10.08 1.38 0.00
C ALA A 48 10.04 2.08 1.37
N LEU A 49 9.04 2.95 1.58
CA LEU A 49 8.86 3.71 2.82
C LEU A 49 8.46 2.84 4.03
N ASN A 50 7.95 1.63 3.79
CA ASN A 50 7.46 0.72 4.83
C ASN A 50 8.22 -0.60 4.91
N ALA A 51 9.23 -0.83 4.05
CA ALA A 51 9.95 -2.09 3.98
C ALA A 51 10.61 -2.49 5.31
N HIS A 52 11.09 -1.50 6.08
CA HIS A 52 11.69 -1.67 7.40
C HIS A 52 10.77 -2.35 8.43
N PHE A 53 9.43 -2.28 8.29
CA PHE A 53 8.52 -2.97 9.21
C PHE A 53 8.77 -4.48 9.23
N SER A 54 9.29 -5.04 8.13
CA SER A 54 9.63 -6.45 8.01
C SER A 54 10.74 -6.89 8.98
N LEU A 55 11.58 -5.97 9.47
CA LEU A 55 12.57 -6.29 10.52
C LEU A 55 11.91 -6.63 11.85
N ASN A 56 10.79 -5.97 12.16
CA ASN A 56 10.17 -6.06 13.48
C ASN A 56 9.25 -7.28 13.62
N THR A 57 8.75 -7.82 12.51
CA THR A 57 7.72 -8.87 12.50
C THR A 57 8.20 -10.21 11.94
N SER A 58 9.45 -10.30 11.45
CA SER A 58 9.96 -11.47 10.71
C SER A 58 9.12 -11.86 9.48
N GLU A 59 8.24 -10.97 9.02
CA GLU A 59 7.30 -11.17 7.92
C GLU A 59 7.49 -10.07 6.89
N ALA A 60 7.26 -10.38 5.62
CA ALA A 60 7.47 -9.42 4.54
C ALA A 60 6.23 -8.57 4.26
N LEU A 61 6.46 -7.34 3.81
CA LEU A 61 5.42 -6.52 3.20
C LEU A 61 5.04 -7.11 1.83
N HIS A 62 3.74 -7.25 1.54
CA HIS A 62 3.25 -7.86 0.30
C HIS A 62 2.36 -6.93 -0.50
N PHE A 63 2.53 -6.91 -1.83
CA PHE A 63 1.57 -6.34 -2.76
C PHE A 63 0.35 -7.26 -2.87
N THR A 64 -0.84 -6.67 -3.03
CA THR A 64 -2.08 -7.43 -3.20
C THR A 64 -2.80 -7.04 -4.49
N LYS A 65 -4.01 -7.57 -4.70
CA LYS A 65 -4.92 -7.19 -5.78
C LYS A 65 -5.41 -5.73 -5.68
N GLY A 66 -5.40 -5.13 -4.49
CA GLY A 66 -5.67 -3.71 -4.27
C GLY A 66 -6.91 -3.20 -4.98
N LEU A 67 -6.73 -2.33 -6.00
CA LEU A 67 -7.79 -1.74 -6.82
C LEU A 67 -8.77 -2.76 -7.44
N SER A 68 -8.35 -4.01 -7.61
CA SER A 68 -9.16 -5.09 -8.17
C SER A 68 -9.87 -5.96 -7.13
N SER A 69 -9.78 -5.61 -5.83
CA SER A 69 -10.40 -6.33 -4.72
C SER A 69 -10.90 -5.39 -3.62
N ASP A 70 -12.18 -5.55 -3.26
CA ASP A 70 -12.77 -4.81 -2.15
C ASP A 70 -12.24 -5.27 -0.78
N ASP A 71 -11.55 -6.41 -0.71
CA ASP A 71 -11.09 -7.04 0.53
C ASP A 71 -9.59 -6.89 0.81
N GLU A 72 -8.79 -6.46 -0.16
CA GLU A 72 -7.34 -6.41 -0.04
C GLU A 72 -6.79 -4.99 -0.31
N PRO A 73 -5.90 -4.44 0.54
CA PRO A 73 -5.29 -3.11 0.37
C PRO A 73 -4.32 -3.04 -0.80
N ALA A 74 -3.77 -1.87 -1.13
CA ALA A 74 -2.65 -1.83 -2.07
C ALA A 74 -1.45 -2.69 -1.62
N LEU A 75 -1.08 -2.63 -0.34
CA LEU A 75 -0.09 -3.50 0.31
C LEU A 75 -0.53 -3.85 1.74
N TRP A 76 -0.04 -4.96 2.25
CA TRP A 76 -0.19 -5.30 3.67
C TRP A 76 1.04 -5.98 4.25
N LEU A 77 1.18 -5.86 5.56
CA LEU A 77 2.03 -6.71 6.38
C LEU A 77 1.11 -7.58 7.24
N LYS A 78 1.36 -8.88 7.27
CA LYS A 78 0.65 -9.83 8.14
C LYS A 78 1.64 -10.47 9.09
N ASN A 79 1.16 -10.85 10.27
CA ASN A 79 1.94 -11.69 11.18
C ASN A 79 1.76 -13.18 10.83
N LEU A 80 2.47 -14.05 11.54
CA LEU A 80 2.43 -15.50 11.38
C LEU A 80 1.05 -16.14 11.65
N HIS A 81 0.18 -15.43 12.39
CA HIS A 81 -1.20 -15.88 12.66
C HIS A 81 -2.19 -15.44 11.56
N GLY A 82 -1.72 -14.63 10.60
CA GLY A 82 -2.52 -14.13 9.49
C GLY A 82 -3.25 -12.81 9.76
N ASP A 83 -3.10 -12.24 10.97
CA ASP A 83 -3.64 -10.93 11.30
C ASP A 83 -2.88 -9.84 10.55
N ILE A 84 -3.58 -8.75 10.21
CA ILE A 84 -2.99 -7.65 9.44
C ILE A 84 -2.34 -6.67 10.41
N GLU A 85 -1.01 -6.64 10.43
CA GLU A 85 -0.26 -5.67 11.23
C GLU A 85 -0.32 -4.28 10.61
N HIS A 86 -0.22 -4.19 9.28
CA HIS A 86 -0.22 -2.92 8.56
C HIS A 86 -1.02 -3.02 7.27
N TRP A 87 -2.04 -2.19 7.15
CA TRP A 87 -2.86 -1.99 5.96
C TRP A 87 -2.42 -0.71 5.24
N ILE A 88 -1.94 -0.82 4.00
CA ILE A 88 -1.43 0.33 3.24
C ILE A 88 -2.29 0.55 2.00
N GLU A 89 -2.88 1.74 1.91
CA GLU A 89 -3.62 2.18 0.73
C GLU A 89 -2.89 3.25 -0.07
N VAL A 90 -3.21 3.31 -1.36
CA VAL A 90 -2.75 4.36 -2.27
C VAL A 90 -3.94 4.97 -3.01
N GLY A 91 -3.92 6.30 -3.16
CA GLY A 91 -4.99 7.07 -3.79
C GLY A 91 -5.92 7.71 -2.77
N LEU A 92 -7.18 7.88 -3.14
CA LEU A 92 -8.18 8.65 -2.38
C LEU A 92 -9.34 7.74 -1.95
N PRO A 93 -9.12 6.83 -0.98
CA PRO A 93 -10.13 5.86 -0.56
C PRO A 93 -11.33 6.57 0.09
N ASP A 94 -12.53 6.02 -0.09
CA ASP A 94 -13.71 6.50 0.63
C ASP A 94 -13.67 6.11 2.12
N GLU A 95 -14.54 6.74 2.92
CA GLU A 95 -14.60 6.50 4.36
C GLU A 95 -14.86 5.03 4.70
N ARG A 96 -15.71 4.36 3.92
CA ARG A 96 -16.04 2.94 4.09
C ARG A 96 -14.79 2.07 3.97
N ARG A 97 -13.93 2.34 2.98
CA ARG A 97 -12.68 1.63 2.76
C ARG A 97 -11.66 1.90 3.87
N ILE A 98 -11.57 3.14 4.34
CA ILE A 98 -10.69 3.51 5.45
C ILE A 98 -11.12 2.77 6.73
N ARG A 99 -12.40 2.87 7.10
CA ARG A 99 -12.95 2.21 8.29
C ARG A 99 -12.76 0.69 8.24
N LYS A 100 -12.90 0.09 7.05
CA LYS A 100 -12.59 -1.33 6.84
C LYS A 100 -11.14 -1.67 7.16
N GLY A 101 -10.19 -0.85 6.71
CA GLY A 101 -8.77 -1.00 7.06
C GLY A 101 -8.56 -0.91 8.57
N CYS A 102 -9.11 0.12 9.21
CA CYS A 102 -8.95 0.35 10.66
C CYS A 102 -9.54 -0.79 11.50
N ASN A 103 -10.65 -1.39 11.07
CA ASN A 103 -11.26 -2.50 11.78
C ASN A 103 -10.50 -3.84 11.62
N ARG A 104 -9.61 -3.94 10.64
CA ARG A 104 -8.94 -5.21 10.30
C ARG A 104 -7.44 -5.21 10.58
N ALA A 105 -6.85 -4.05 10.85
CA ALA A 105 -5.41 -3.92 10.99
C ALA A 105 -4.99 -3.06 12.18
N ASN A 106 -3.84 -3.39 12.77
CA ASN A 106 -3.27 -2.64 13.89
C ASN A 106 -2.81 -1.24 13.46
N ARG A 107 -2.37 -1.09 12.19
CA ARG A 107 -1.96 0.17 11.59
C ARG A 107 -2.57 0.34 10.22
N VAL A 108 -3.05 1.55 9.91
CA VAL A 108 -3.45 1.96 8.56
C VAL A 108 -2.58 3.11 8.10
N THR A 109 -2.15 3.09 6.83
CA THR A 109 -1.45 4.22 6.20
C THR A 109 -2.00 4.45 4.80
N ILE A 110 -2.27 5.70 4.47
CA ILE A 110 -2.85 6.09 3.17
C ILE A 110 -1.86 7.03 2.48
N TYR A 111 -1.38 6.60 1.32
CA TYR A 111 -0.58 7.44 0.42
C TYR A 111 -1.52 8.13 -0.57
N ALA A 112 -2.06 9.26 -0.16
CA ALA A 112 -2.85 10.12 -1.02
C ALA A 112 -1.97 10.82 -2.06
N TYR A 113 -2.44 10.88 -3.30
CA TYR A 113 -1.76 11.56 -4.40
C TYR A 113 -2.78 12.25 -5.33
N GLY A 114 -2.26 13.10 -6.22
CA GLY A 114 -3.06 14.01 -7.04
C GLY A 114 -3.33 15.32 -6.30
N GLU A 115 -2.56 16.35 -6.59
CA GLU A 115 -2.47 17.62 -5.85
C GLU A 115 -3.84 18.23 -5.48
N ARG A 116 -4.67 18.51 -6.49
CA ARG A 116 -5.98 19.12 -6.28
C ARG A 116 -6.99 18.16 -5.66
N SER A 117 -7.03 16.92 -6.14
CA SER A 117 -8.01 15.92 -5.71
C SER A 117 -7.75 15.45 -4.28
N ALA A 118 -6.49 15.29 -3.87
CA ALA A 118 -6.10 14.90 -2.52
C ALA A 118 -6.49 15.97 -1.50
N THR A 119 -6.28 17.25 -1.82
CA THR A 119 -6.68 18.37 -0.95
C THR A 119 -8.20 18.39 -0.75
N ILE A 120 -8.97 18.20 -1.82
CA ILE A 120 -10.44 18.16 -1.75
C ILE A 120 -10.92 16.92 -0.97
N TRP A 121 -10.31 15.77 -1.21
CA TRP A 121 -10.60 14.53 -0.50
C TRP A 121 -10.34 14.67 1.00
N TRP A 122 -9.18 15.19 1.38
CA TRP A 122 -8.80 15.37 2.79
C TRP A 122 -9.83 16.23 3.54
N LYS A 123 -10.18 17.40 2.98
CA LYS A 123 -11.21 18.29 3.56
C LYS A 123 -12.58 17.64 3.76
N LYS A 124 -12.90 16.59 2.99
CA LYS A 124 -14.17 15.88 3.11
C LYS A 124 -14.17 14.86 4.24
N ILE A 125 -13.01 14.29 4.58
CA ILE A 125 -12.92 13.15 5.50
C ILE A 125 -12.23 13.49 6.82
N GLU A 126 -11.52 14.62 6.92
CA GLU A 126 -10.68 14.94 8.09
C GLU A 126 -11.47 14.97 9.40
N ASN A 127 -12.74 15.40 9.36
CA ASN A 127 -13.61 15.45 10.53
C ASN A 127 -14.15 14.06 10.94
N ASP A 128 -14.19 13.11 10.00
CA ASP A 128 -14.68 11.74 10.26
C ASP A 128 -13.55 10.83 10.78
N LEU A 129 -12.30 11.29 10.69
CA LEU A 129 -11.09 10.57 11.14
C LEU A 129 -10.53 11.06 12.48
N ALA A 130 -11.09 12.13 13.05
CA ALA A 130 -10.73 12.69 14.35
C ALA A 130 -11.44 11.97 15.49
#